data_AF-A0A1A8FFC0-F1
#
_entry.id   AF-A0A1A8FFC0-F1
#
_cell.length_a   1.000
_cell.length_b   1.000
_cell.length_c   1.000
_cell.angle_alpha   90.00
_cell.angle_beta   90.00
_cell.angle_gamma   90.00
#
_symmetry.space_group_name_H-M   'P 1'
#
loop_
_entity.id
_entity.type
_entity.pdbx_description
1 polymer ?
#
loop_
_entity_poly.entity_id
_entity_poly.type
_entity_poly.pdbx_seq_one_letter_code
_entity_poly.pdbx_strand_id
1 'polypeptide(L)'
;MMVNGAAAVRLLWPLVVMCCGLVSAQELPSTEISGLNGFSLHPPYFNLAEGTKITATATCGEDEAGRSEQDLYCKLVGGPVSGDPSHTIQGQYCDTCSKEDSDHAHPITNAIDGTERWWQSPPLSRSTEYNEVNVTLDLGQLFHVAYVLIKFANSPRPDLWVLERSTDFGQTYQPWQYFASSKRDCIERFGQRTIERINSDDDVICTTEYSRIVPLENGEIVVSLVNGRPGAMNFSYSPVLREFTKATNIRLRFLRTNTLLGHLMGKALRD
;
A
#
# COMPACT_ATOMS: atom_id res chain seq x y z
N MET A 1 27.76 87.20 6.72
CA MET A 1 28.42 87.76 7.93
C MET A 1 28.56 86.60 8.92
N MET A 2 29.77 86.08 9.20
CA MET A 2 30.69 86.56 10.26
C MET A 2 29.94 86.63 11.61
N VAL A 3 30.25 85.94 12.72
CA VAL A 3 31.52 85.45 13.29
C VAL A 3 31.23 84.39 14.39
N ASN A 4 32.18 83.45 14.53
CA ASN A 4 32.63 82.61 15.66
C ASN A 4 32.05 82.76 17.09
N GLY A 5 32.08 81.63 17.81
CA GLY A 5 32.16 81.58 19.28
C GLY A 5 32.36 80.14 19.80
N ALA A 6 33.60 79.79 20.17
CA ALA A 6 34.05 78.45 20.55
C ALA A 6 33.92 78.13 22.04
N ALA A 7 33.78 76.84 22.39
CA ALA A 7 34.38 76.16 23.55
C ALA A 7 34.04 74.65 23.45
N ALA A 8 34.95 73.79 22.96
CA ALA A 8 36.08 73.16 23.67
C ALA A 8 35.67 72.12 24.73
N VAL A 9 35.67 70.83 24.36
CA VAL A 9 36.23 69.73 25.18
C VAL A 9 36.78 68.67 24.21
N ARG A 10 38.06 68.33 24.38
CA ARG A 10 38.75 67.20 23.72
C ARG A 10 38.87 66.03 24.71
N LEU A 11 39.17 64.85 24.13
CA LEU A 11 39.77 63.63 24.71
C LEU A 11 38.74 62.61 25.25
N LEU A 12 38.70 61.32 24.90
CA LEU A 12 39.59 60.38 24.20
C LEU A 12 38.77 59.18 23.63
N TRP A 13 39.24 58.65 22.50
CA TRP A 13 38.88 57.37 21.83
C TRP A 13 39.44 56.15 22.63
N PRO A 14 39.25 54.86 22.25
CA PRO A 14 38.42 54.26 21.19
C PRO A 14 37.76 52.86 21.49
N LEU A 15 36.97 52.39 20.51
CA LEU A 15 36.91 51.03 19.94
C LEU A 15 36.17 49.86 20.64
N VAL A 16 35.21 49.33 19.85
CA VAL A 16 34.68 47.95 19.73
C VAL A 16 33.71 47.49 20.82
N VAL A 17 32.50 47.11 20.42
CA VAL A 17 31.96 45.74 20.58
C VAL A 17 30.74 45.59 19.66
N MET A 18 30.86 44.60 18.77
CA MET A 18 29.87 44.08 17.84
C MET A 18 28.78 43.34 18.64
N CYS A 19 27.53 43.77 18.51
CA CYS A 19 26.39 43.16 19.18
C CYS A 19 25.49 42.49 18.12
N CYS A 20 25.76 41.22 17.80
CA CYS A 20 24.83 40.37 17.07
C CYS A 20 23.93 39.65 18.07
N GLY A 21 22.62 39.91 17.98
CA GLY A 21 21.60 39.32 18.83
C GLY A 21 21.37 37.82 18.56
N LEU A 22 21.51 37.07 19.64
CA LEU A 22 20.90 35.79 20.02
C LEU A 22 19.79 35.22 19.12
N VAL A 23 20.03 34.03 18.56
CA VAL A 23 19.01 33.00 18.34
C VAL A 23 19.55 31.71 18.93
N SER A 24 18.90 31.20 19.97
CA SER A 24 19.25 29.93 20.62
C SER A 24 18.93 28.77 19.68
N ALA A 25 19.96 28.05 19.23
CA ALA A 25 19.82 26.68 18.74
C ALA A 25 20.20 25.74 19.89
N GLN A 26 19.26 24.87 20.27
CA GLN A 26 19.40 23.93 21.37
C GLN A 26 20.12 22.69 20.84
N GLU A 27 21.39 22.48 21.23
CA GLU A 27 22.15 21.26 20.92
C GLU A 27 21.66 20.09 21.79
N LEU A 28 21.34 18.95 21.17
CA LEU A 28 21.15 17.66 21.83
C LEU A 28 22.51 16.98 22.01
N PRO A 29 22.82 16.35 23.17
CA PRO A 29 24.14 15.79 23.42
C PRO A 29 24.29 14.44 22.69
N SER A 30 25.21 14.38 21.72
CA SER A 30 25.72 13.12 21.19
C SER A 30 26.75 12.55 22.18
N THR A 31 26.36 11.50 22.89
CA THR A 31 27.28 10.68 23.69
C THR A 31 28.23 9.94 22.74
N GLU A 32 29.44 10.45 22.57
CA GLU A 32 30.52 9.74 21.88
C GLU A 32 31.05 8.62 22.79
N ILE A 33 30.83 7.37 22.37
CA ILE A 33 31.60 6.23 22.87
C ILE A 33 32.69 5.95 21.83
N SER A 34 33.92 6.33 22.17
CA SER A 34 35.11 6.03 21.40
C SER A 34 35.39 4.52 21.42
N GLY A 35 35.08 3.84 20.31
CA GLY A 35 35.49 2.46 20.08
C GLY A 35 34.77 1.82 18.89
N LEU A 36 35.41 1.83 17.71
CA LEU A 36 34.95 1.21 16.46
C LEU A 36 33.64 1.79 15.86
N ASN A 37 33.69 3.04 15.39
CA ASN A 37 32.58 3.63 14.62
C ASN A 37 32.59 3.11 13.17
N GLY A 38 32.23 1.85 12.98
CA GLY A 38 31.58 1.45 11.74
C GLY A 38 30.19 2.09 11.75
N PHE A 39 29.99 3.15 10.98
CA PHE A 39 28.65 3.72 10.79
C PHE A 39 27.75 2.61 10.24
N SER A 40 26.71 2.22 11.00
CA SER A 40 25.69 1.32 10.48
C SER A 40 24.88 2.07 9.44
N LEU A 41 25.23 1.90 8.16
CA LEU A 41 24.54 2.51 7.04
C LEU A 41 23.25 1.72 6.77
N HIS A 42 22.25 1.92 7.62
CA HIS A 42 20.90 1.48 7.30
C HIS A 42 20.31 2.47 6.29
N PRO A 43 19.86 2.01 5.10
CA PRO A 43 19.13 2.89 4.19
C PRO A 43 17.87 3.42 4.89
N PRO A 44 17.43 4.65 4.57
CA PRO A 44 16.21 5.19 5.14
C PRO A 44 15.01 4.30 4.80
N TYR A 45 13.97 4.32 5.64
CA TYR A 45 12.68 3.73 5.29
C TYR A 45 11.98 4.63 4.28
N PHE A 46 11.53 4.05 3.17
CA PHE A 46 10.79 4.78 2.14
C PHE A 46 9.73 3.88 1.49
N ASN A 47 8.76 4.49 0.81
CA ASN A 47 7.74 3.76 0.08
C ASN A 47 8.33 3.16 -1.19
N LEU A 48 8.46 1.83 -1.22
CA LEU A 48 8.96 1.12 -2.40
C LEU A 48 8.00 1.23 -3.58
N ALA A 49 6.69 1.38 -3.35
CA ALA A 49 5.70 1.28 -4.42
C ALA A 49 5.79 2.42 -5.45
N GLU A 50 5.99 3.65 -5.00
CA GLU A 50 5.93 4.89 -5.82
C GLU A 50 6.91 4.90 -7.01
N GLY A 51 8.03 4.19 -6.91
CA GLY A 51 9.05 4.12 -7.96
C GLY A 51 9.09 2.82 -8.75
N THR A 52 8.13 1.91 -8.55
CA THR A 52 8.22 0.53 -9.06
C THR A 52 7.30 0.27 -10.24
N LYS A 53 7.69 -0.69 -11.07
CA LYS A 53 6.83 -1.14 -12.16
C LYS A 53 5.73 -2.03 -11.57
N ILE A 54 4.48 -1.66 -11.79
CA ILE A 54 3.32 -2.45 -11.37
C ILE A 54 2.57 -3.00 -12.58
N THR A 55 2.09 -4.24 -12.49
CA THR A 55 1.29 -4.89 -13.52
C THR A 55 0.10 -5.61 -12.90
N ALA A 56 -1.01 -5.67 -13.64
CA ALA A 56 -2.18 -6.47 -13.30
C ALA A 56 -2.46 -7.46 -14.43
N THR A 57 -3.02 -8.63 -14.10
CA THR A 57 -3.43 -9.60 -15.13
C THR A 57 -4.66 -9.16 -15.91
N ALA A 58 -5.49 -8.31 -15.32
CA ALA A 58 -6.67 -7.74 -15.97
C ALA A 58 -6.99 -6.37 -15.37
N THR A 59 -7.40 -5.43 -16.21
CA THR A 59 -7.83 -4.09 -15.82
C THR A 59 -9.15 -3.79 -16.54
N CYS A 60 -10.08 -3.10 -15.87
CA CYS A 60 -11.30 -2.68 -16.53
C CYS A 60 -11.03 -1.65 -17.63
N GLY A 61 -11.96 -1.50 -18.56
CA GLY A 61 -11.86 -0.52 -19.63
C GLY A 61 -10.99 -0.98 -20.81
N GLU A 62 -10.44 -2.19 -20.73
CA GLU A 62 -9.67 -2.84 -21.80
C GLU A 62 -9.97 -4.34 -21.94
N ASP A 63 -9.84 -4.82 -23.18
CA ASP A 63 -9.93 -6.23 -23.55
C ASP A 63 -8.57 -6.95 -23.38
N GLU A 64 -8.52 -8.26 -23.65
CA GLU A 64 -7.27 -9.05 -23.53
C GLU A 64 -6.15 -8.58 -24.47
N ALA A 65 -6.49 -7.90 -25.56
CA ALA A 65 -5.54 -7.31 -26.51
C ALA A 65 -5.15 -5.87 -26.13
N GLY A 66 -5.67 -5.34 -25.02
CA GLY A 66 -5.43 -3.98 -24.52
C GLY A 66 -6.19 -2.90 -25.30
N ARG A 67 -7.16 -3.27 -26.12
CA ARG A 67 -8.06 -2.35 -26.83
C ARG A 67 -9.15 -1.86 -25.89
N SER A 68 -9.66 -0.66 -26.16
CA SER A 68 -10.73 -0.07 -25.36
C SER A 68 -11.98 -0.96 -25.36
N GLU A 69 -12.49 -1.26 -24.18
CA GLU A 69 -13.76 -1.94 -23.95
C GLU A 69 -14.53 -1.18 -22.88
N GLN A 70 -15.84 -1.09 -23.01
CA GLN A 70 -16.66 -0.34 -22.07
C GLN A 70 -17.24 -1.29 -21.00
N ASP A 71 -16.74 -1.20 -19.77
CA ASP A 71 -17.18 -2.04 -18.67
C ASP A 71 -18.19 -1.32 -17.77
N LEU A 72 -19.42 -1.84 -17.67
CA LEU A 72 -20.37 -1.37 -16.67
C LEU A 72 -20.09 -2.05 -15.32
N TYR A 73 -19.80 -1.25 -14.28
CA TYR A 73 -19.61 -1.72 -12.92
C TYR A 73 -20.60 -1.07 -11.96
N CYS A 74 -20.96 -1.76 -10.89
CA CYS A 74 -21.88 -1.26 -9.87
C CYS A 74 -21.28 -1.44 -8.48
N LYS A 75 -21.40 -0.42 -7.65
CA LYS A 75 -20.97 -0.46 -6.25
C LYS A 75 -21.91 -1.34 -5.42
N LEU A 76 -21.34 -2.01 -4.42
CA LEU A 76 -22.15 -2.78 -3.46
C LEU A 76 -22.92 -1.88 -2.49
N VAL A 77 -22.42 -0.67 -2.25
CA VAL A 77 -23.18 0.36 -1.55
C VAL A 77 -24.33 0.83 -2.44
N GLY A 78 -25.51 1.03 -1.83
CA GLY A 78 -26.67 1.55 -2.54
C GLY A 78 -26.38 2.93 -3.13
N GLY A 79 -27.06 3.25 -4.23
CA GLY A 79 -26.97 4.58 -4.84
C GLY A 79 -27.52 5.66 -3.92
N PRO A 80 -27.01 6.91 -4.01
CA PRO A 80 -27.58 8.02 -3.27
C PRO A 80 -29.06 8.17 -3.63
N VAL A 81 -29.92 8.35 -2.62
CA VAL A 81 -31.38 8.52 -2.77
C VAL A 81 -31.73 9.70 -3.69
N SER A 82 -30.78 10.63 -3.87
CA SER A 82 -30.87 11.87 -4.65
C SER A 82 -29.80 12.00 -5.74
N GLY A 83 -29.22 10.89 -6.20
CA GLY A 83 -28.27 10.87 -7.32
C GLY A 83 -28.91 11.05 -8.69
N ASP A 84 -28.08 11.19 -9.73
CA ASP A 84 -28.54 11.11 -11.11
C ASP A 84 -29.24 9.75 -11.35
N PRO A 85 -30.52 9.74 -11.77
CA PRO A 85 -31.25 8.50 -12.07
C PRO A 85 -30.55 7.65 -13.13
N SER A 86 -29.76 8.26 -14.02
CA SER A 86 -29.06 7.55 -15.10
C SER A 86 -27.98 6.60 -14.58
N HIS A 87 -27.37 6.91 -13.43
CA HIS A 87 -26.32 6.11 -12.79
C HIS A 87 -26.88 5.18 -11.69
N THR A 88 -28.20 5.13 -11.51
CA THR A 88 -28.84 4.30 -10.48
C THR A 88 -29.60 3.14 -11.12
N ILE A 89 -29.04 1.93 -11.08
CA ILE A 89 -29.67 0.73 -11.61
C ILE A 89 -30.14 -0.13 -10.43
N GLN A 90 -31.46 -0.34 -10.32
CA GLN A 90 -32.07 -1.13 -9.24
C GLN A 90 -31.67 -0.68 -7.82
N GLY A 91 -31.43 0.63 -7.63
CA GLY A 91 -31.01 1.20 -6.34
C GLY A 91 -29.52 1.07 -6.03
N GLN A 92 -28.71 0.64 -6.99
CA GLN A 92 -27.24 0.63 -6.89
C GLN A 92 -26.64 1.75 -7.73
N TYR A 93 -25.55 2.35 -7.23
CA TYR A 93 -24.76 3.26 -8.05
C TYR A 93 -23.91 2.44 -9.03
N CYS A 94 -24.12 2.68 -10.32
CA CYS A 94 -23.38 2.08 -11.41
C CYS A 94 -22.71 3.16 -12.24
N ASP A 95 -21.54 2.84 -12.73
CA ASP A 95 -20.73 3.72 -13.55
C ASP A 95 -19.95 2.87 -14.56
N THR A 96 -19.27 3.53 -15.48
CA THR A 96 -18.59 2.90 -16.59
C THR A 96 -17.09 3.03 -16.44
N CYS A 97 -16.35 1.99 -16.80
CA CYS A 97 -14.89 2.03 -16.91
C CYS A 97 -14.49 1.93 -18.38
N SER A 98 -13.64 2.86 -18.83
CA SER A 98 -13.12 2.92 -20.20
C SER A 98 -11.71 3.48 -20.19
N LYS A 99 -10.79 2.86 -20.93
CA LYS A 99 -9.40 3.33 -21.06
C LYS A 99 -9.27 4.63 -21.86
N GLU A 100 -10.23 4.93 -22.75
CA GLU A 100 -10.20 6.12 -23.59
C GLU A 100 -10.64 7.39 -22.85
N ASP A 101 -11.40 7.24 -21.78
CA ASP A 101 -11.90 8.36 -20.98
C ASP A 101 -11.09 8.48 -19.69
N SER A 102 -10.28 9.54 -19.57
CA SER A 102 -9.42 9.75 -18.41
C SER A 102 -10.17 9.86 -17.07
N ASP A 103 -11.44 10.26 -17.08
CA ASP A 103 -12.22 10.40 -15.84
C ASP A 103 -12.80 9.06 -15.38
N HIS A 104 -12.92 8.11 -16.31
CA HIS A 104 -13.46 6.77 -16.11
C HIS A 104 -12.40 5.66 -16.29
N ALA A 105 -11.12 6.04 -16.44
CA ALA A 105 -10.01 5.12 -16.57
C ALA A 105 -9.41 4.78 -15.20
N HIS A 106 -9.26 3.49 -14.92
CA HIS A 106 -8.70 2.97 -13.67
C HIS A 106 -7.46 2.08 -13.90
N PRO A 107 -6.39 2.60 -14.55
CA PRO A 107 -5.19 1.83 -14.85
C PRO A 107 -4.42 1.40 -13.58
N ILE A 108 -3.63 0.34 -13.71
CA ILE A 108 -2.87 -0.23 -12.57
C ILE A 108 -1.88 0.76 -11.94
N THR A 109 -1.41 1.74 -12.71
CA THR A 109 -0.51 2.79 -12.23
C THR A 109 -1.14 3.67 -11.16
N ASN A 110 -2.47 3.83 -11.16
CA ASN A 110 -3.19 4.60 -10.12
C ASN A 110 -3.01 3.99 -8.72
N ALA A 111 -2.69 2.70 -8.61
CA ALA A 111 -2.53 2.06 -7.30
C ALA A 111 -1.28 2.51 -6.54
N ILE A 112 -0.32 3.17 -7.22
CA ILE A 112 0.98 3.54 -6.66
C ILE A 112 1.38 4.99 -6.97
N ASP A 113 0.51 5.78 -7.59
CA ASP A 113 0.83 7.14 -8.07
C ASP A 113 0.78 8.22 -6.98
N GLY A 114 0.44 7.84 -5.74
CA GLY A 114 0.33 8.74 -4.60
C GLY A 114 -0.93 9.60 -4.57
N THR A 115 -1.86 9.40 -5.51
CA THR A 115 -3.15 10.10 -5.57
C THR A 115 -4.27 9.30 -4.90
N GLU A 116 -5.48 9.86 -4.86
CA GLU A 116 -6.69 9.12 -4.42
C GLU A 116 -7.36 8.34 -5.56
N ARG A 117 -6.77 8.33 -6.76
CA ARG A 117 -7.24 7.47 -7.87
C ARG A 117 -6.98 6.02 -7.52
N TRP A 118 -7.72 5.12 -8.17
CA TRP A 118 -7.58 3.69 -7.94
C TRP A 118 -7.43 2.92 -9.25
N TRP A 119 -6.89 1.72 -9.13
CA TRP A 119 -6.96 0.68 -10.15
C TRP A 119 -8.18 -0.20 -9.91
N GLN A 120 -8.78 -0.69 -10.99
CA GLN A 120 -9.92 -1.58 -10.91
C GLN A 120 -9.81 -2.76 -11.88
N SER A 121 -10.07 -3.96 -11.38
CA SER A 121 -10.22 -5.16 -12.20
C SER A 121 -11.54 -5.13 -12.97
N PRO A 122 -11.68 -5.92 -14.05
CA PRO A 122 -12.96 -6.06 -14.72
C PRO A 122 -14.06 -6.55 -13.79
N PRO A 123 -15.31 -6.14 -14.04
CA PRO A 123 -16.43 -6.55 -13.21
C PRO A 123 -16.79 -8.02 -13.44
N LEU A 124 -17.33 -8.67 -12.41
CA LEU A 124 -17.81 -10.04 -12.54
C LEU A 124 -18.99 -10.17 -13.51
N SER A 125 -19.70 -9.09 -13.86
CA SER A 125 -20.70 -9.12 -14.93
C SER A 125 -20.11 -9.50 -16.29
N ARG A 126 -18.83 -9.20 -16.53
CA ARG A 126 -18.12 -9.56 -17.77
C ARG A 126 -17.76 -11.03 -17.82
N SER A 127 -17.15 -11.56 -16.76
CA SER A 127 -16.81 -12.98 -16.65
C SER A 127 -16.57 -13.39 -15.20
N THR A 128 -16.83 -14.65 -14.86
CA THR A 128 -16.54 -15.20 -13.51
C THR A 128 -15.04 -15.39 -13.29
N GLU A 129 -14.24 -15.46 -14.34
CA GLU A 129 -12.78 -15.66 -14.24
C GLU A 129 -12.08 -14.49 -13.54
N TYR A 130 -12.63 -13.28 -13.65
CA TYR A 130 -12.12 -12.09 -12.98
C TYR A 130 -12.33 -12.11 -11.45
N ASN A 131 -12.79 -13.22 -10.88
CA ASN A 131 -12.61 -13.50 -9.45
C ASN A 131 -11.14 -13.72 -9.09
N GLU A 132 -10.34 -14.18 -10.05
CA GLU A 132 -8.92 -14.43 -9.89
C GLU A 132 -8.11 -13.39 -10.67
N VAL A 133 -7.45 -12.48 -9.95
CA VAL A 133 -6.63 -11.42 -10.55
C VAL A 133 -5.34 -11.30 -9.76
N ASN A 134 -4.22 -11.14 -10.45
CA ASN A 134 -2.94 -10.90 -9.82
C ASN A 134 -2.48 -9.47 -10.08
N VAL A 135 -1.98 -8.82 -9.03
CA VAL A 135 -1.26 -7.55 -9.11
C VAL A 135 0.18 -7.80 -8.67
N THR A 136 1.15 -7.40 -9.49
CA THR A 136 2.57 -7.65 -9.25
C THR A 136 3.34 -6.35 -9.27
N LEU A 137 4.12 -6.09 -8.22
CA LEU A 137 5.10 -5.02 -8.15
C LEU A 137 6.48 -5.62 -8.41
N ASP A 138 7.20 -5.05 -9.36
CA ASP A 138 8.59 -5.36 -9.68
C ASP A 138 9.49 -4.27 -9.11
N LEU A 139 10.23 -4.64 -8.07
CA LEU A 139 11.09 -3.71 -7.33
C LEU A 139 12.41 -3.43 -8.07
N GLY A 140 12.75 -4.19 -9.12
CA GLY A 140 13.98 -4.05 -9.90
C GLY A 140 15.27 -4.46 -9.18
N GLN A 141 15.26 -4.56 -7.85
CA GLN A 141 16.36 -5.04 -7.03
C GLN A 141 15.84 -5.67 -5.73
N LEU A 142 16.76 -6.25 -4.95
CA LEU A 142 16.43 -6.88 -3.68
C LEU A 142 16.24 -5.83 -2.57
N PHE A 143 15.10 -5.88 -1.90
CA PHE A 143 14.80 -5.06 -0.72
C PHE A 143 14.39 -5.91 0.47
N HIS A 144 14.50 -5.34 1.67
CA HIS A 144 13.83 -5.84 2.87
C HIS A 144 12.52 -5.08 3.05
N VAL A 145 11.40 -5.79 2.95
CA VAL A 145 10.05 -5.22 3.11
C VAL A 145 9.61 -5.42 4.56
N ALA A 146 9.28 -4.31 5.23
CA ALA A 146 8.84 -4.34 6.63
C ALA A 146 7.33 -4.57 6.77
N TYR A 147 6.55 -3.89 5.93
CA TYR A 147 5.10 -4.01 5.89
C TYR A 147 4.57 -3.71 4.49
N VAL A 148 3.35 -4.18 4.21
CA VAL A 148 2.58 -3.86 3.00
C VAL A 148 1.27 -3.24 3.45
N LEU A 149 0.95 -2.06 2.90
CA LEU A 149 -0.31 -1.37 3.15
C LEU A 149 -1.12 -1.35 1.85
N ILE A 150 -2.39 -1.73 1.94
CA ILE A 150 -3.31 -1.76 0.80
C ILE A 150 -4.59 -1.04 1.22
N LYS A 151 -5.05 -0.12 0.38
CA LYS A 151 -6.34 0.56 0.52
C LYS A 151 -7.24 0.19 -0.66
N PHE A 152 -8.35 -0.45 -0.37
CA PHE A 152 -9.37 -0.82 -1.36
C PHE A 152 -10.33 0.34 -1.50
N ALA A 153 -10.47 0.88 -2.71
CA ALA A 153 -11.24 2.10 -2.97
C ALA A 153 -12.76 1.82 -2.99
N ASN A 154 -13.32 1.55 -4.16
CA ASN A 154 -14.76 1.40 -4.37
C ASN A 154 -15.27 -0.06 -4.17
N SER A 155 -14.47 -0.92 -3.54
CA SER A 155 -14.78 -2.34 -3.34
C SER A 155 -14.51 -2.77 -1.90
N PRO A 156 -15.18 -3.83 -1.40
CA PRO A 156 -14.78 -4.47 -0.16
C PRO A 156 -13.42 -5.15 -0.32
N ARG A 157 -12.82 -5.51 0.82
CA ARG A 157 -11.61 -6.31 0.84
C ARG A 157 -11.88 -7.72 0.28
N PRO A 158 -10.91 -8.37 -0.40
CA PRO A 158 -11.11 -9.67 -1.01
C PRO A 158 -11.41 -10.75 0.04
N ASP A 159 -12.21 -11.72 -0.35
CA ASP A 159 -12.63 -12.79 0.54
C ASP A 159 -11.51 -13.83 0.74
N LEU A 160 -10.82 -14.21 -0.33
CA LEU A 160 -9.71 -15.17 -0.30
C LEU A 160 -8.58 -14.66 -1.19
N TRP A 161 -7.38 -14.50 -0.62
CA TRP A 161 -6.22 -14.02 -1.36
C TRP A 161 -4.90 -14.35 -0.66
N VAL A 162 -3.81 -14.20 -1.40
CA VAL A 162 -2.45 -14.48 -0.92
C VAL A 162 -1.55 -13.28 -1.19
N LEU A 163 -0.79 -12.88 -0.18
CA LEU A 163 0.35 -12.00 -0.36
C LEU A 163 1.59 -12.88 -0.58
N GLU A 164 2.20 -12.74 -1.74
CA GLU A 164 3.36 -13.53 -2.17
C GLU A 164 4.55 -12.62 -2.46
N ARG A 165 5.75 -13.21 -2.42
CA ARG A 165 7.00 -12.57 -2.78
C ARG A 165 7.83 -13.46 -3.69
N SER A 166 8.73 -12.83 -4.44
CA SER A 166 9.81 -13.49 -5.15
C SER A 166 11.14 -12.91 -4.69
N THR A 167 12.19 -13.73 -4.68
CA THR A 167 13.58 -13.32 -4.46
C THR A 167 14.47 -13.59 -5.68
N ASP A 168 13.86 -14.03 -6.78
CA ASP A 168 14.51 -14.50 -8.01
C ASP A 168 13.97 -13.77 -9.27
N PHE A 169 13.62 -12.49 -9.11
CA PHE A 169 13.12 -11.61 -10.17
C PHE A 169 11.84 -12.11 -10.85
N GLY A 170 10.92 -12.67 -10.05
CA GLY A 170 9.60 -13.08 -10.48
C GLY A 170 9.52 -14.46 -11.12
N GLN A 171 10.59 -15.27 -11.04
CA GLN A 171 10.60 -16.64 -11.56
C GLN A 171 9.78 -17.57 -10.68
N THR A 172 9.96 -17.49 -9.36
CA THR A 172 9.19 -18.26 -8.39
C THR A 172 8.60 -17.34 -7.32
N TYR A 173 7.45 -17.76 -6.79
CA TYR A 173 6.74 -17.02 -5.76
C TYR A 173 6.52 -17.90 -4.55
N GLN A 174 6.76 -17.32 -3.38
CA GLN A 174 6.52 -17.92 -2.08
C GLN A 174 5.56 -17.05 -1.28
N PRO A 175 4.67 -17.66 -0.49
CA PRO A 175 3.69 -16.91 0.29
C PRO A 175 4.36 -16.18 1.46
N TRP A 176 4.01 -14.93 1.67
CA TRP A 176 4.26 -14.21 2.92
C TRP A 176 3.12 -14.41 3.90
N GLN A 177 1.87 -14.32 3.43
CA GLN A 177 0.70 -14.45 4.28
C GLN A 177 -0.55 -14.81 3.47
N TYR A 178 -1.44 -15.57 4.11
CA TYR A 178 -2.74 -15.95 3.57
C TYR A 178 -3.88 -15.15 4.23
N PHE A 179 -4.95 -14.95 3.49
CA PHE A 179 -6.12 -14.21 3.93
C PHE A 179 -7.38 -14.93 3.47
N ALA A 180 -8.31 -15.17 4.40
CA ALA A 180 -9.58 -15.81 4.11
C ALA A 180 -10.68 -15.25 5.04
N SER A 181 -11.93 -15.19 4.60
CA SER A 181 -13.03 -14.71 5.47
C SER A 181 -13.38 -15.66 6.61
N SER A 182 -13.03 -16.95 6.49
CA SER A 182 -13.30 -17.96 7.50
C SER A 182 -12.07 -18.84 7.79
N LYS A 183 -11.97 -19.33 9.05
CA LYS A 183 -10.92 -20.30 9.43
C LYS A 183 -11.02 -21.60 8.64
N ARG A 184 -12.24 -22.00 8.27
CA ARG A 184 -12.49 -23.19 7.46
C ARG A 184 -11.81 -23.04 6.10
N ASP A 185 -11.98 -21.90 5.44
CA ASP A 185 -11.33 -21.63 4.15
C ASP A 185 -9.80 -21.58 4.26
N CYS A 186 -9.24 -21.04 5.35
CA CYS A 186 -7.79 -21.12 5.61
C CYS A 186 -7.31 -22.57 5.64
N ILE A 187 -7.99 -23.45 6.38
CA ILE A 187 -7.61 -24.85 6.53
C ILE A 187 -7.75 -25.60 5.20
N GLU A 188 -8.88 -25.42 4.51
CA GLU A 188 -9.18 -26.12 3.26
C GLU A 188 -8.26 -25.68 2.12
N ARG A 189 -7.94 -24.38 2.03
CA ARG A 189 -7.12 -23.84 0.92
C ARG A 189 -5.62 -23.87 1.19
N PHE A 190 -5.21 -23.58 2.42
CA PHE A 190 -3.80 -23.35 2.76
C PHE A 190 -3.26 -24.34 3.81
N GLY A 191 -4.12 -25.16 4.41
CA GLY A 191 -3.74 -26.21 5.35
C GLY A 191 -3.82 -25.79 6.82
N GLN A 192 -3.98 -26.79 7.69
CA GLN A 192 -4.20 -26.60 9.13
C GLN A 192 -3.09 -25.80 9.83
N ARG A 193 -1.82 -25.97 9.44
CA ARG A 193 -0.69 -25.30 10.08
C ARG A 193 -0.75 -23.77 9.99
N THR A 194 -1.47 -23.23 9.01
CA THR A 194 -1.54 -21.78 8.77
C THR A 194 -2.37 -21.03 9.81
N ILE A 195 -3.22 -21.71 10.59
CA ILE A 195 -4.02 -21.06 11.65
C ILE A 195 -3.30 -21.03 13.01
N GLU A 196 -2.10 -21.61 13.08
CA GLU A 196 -1.27 -21.61 14.28
C GLU A 196 -0.66 -20.22 14.51
N ARG A 197 -0.17 -19.99 15.74
CA ARG A 197 0.55 -18.76 16.05
C ARG A 197 1.94 -18.81 15.44
N ILE A 198 2.50 -17.63 15.17
CA ILE A 198 3.89 -17.48 14.76
C ILE A 198 4.80 -17.97 15.88
N ASN A 199 5.56 -19.03 15.62
CA ASN A 199 6.59 -19.57 16.50
C ASN A 199 7.99 -19.36 15.91
N SER A 200 8.11 -19.30 14.59
CA SER A 200 9.34 -19.05 13.83
C SER A 200 9.24 -17.79 12.97
N ASP A 201 10.39 -17.19 12.67
CA ASP A 201 10.49 -15.98 11.86
C ASP A 201 10.05 -16.15 10.40
N ASP A 202 9.98 -17.38 9.90
CA ASP A 202 9.56 -17.74 8.55
C ASP A 202 8.14 -18.35 8.48
N ASP A 203 7.42 -18.42 9.60
CA ASP A 203 6.06 -18.96 9.61
C ASP A 203 5.12 -18.14 8.71
N VAL A 204 4.35 -18.85 7.88
CA VAL A 204 3.33 -18.29 6.99
C VAL A 204 1.96 -18.61 7.55
N ILE A 205 1.25 -17.57 7.99
CA ILE A 205 -0.05 -17.70 8.67
C ILE A 205 -1.21 -17.32 7.75
N CYS A 206 -2.41 -17.75 8.14
CA CYS A 206 -3.68 -17.32 7.55
C CYS A 206 -4.48 -16.51 8.56
N THR A 207 -4.86 -15.28 8.20
CA THR A 207 -5.68 -14.41 9.04
C THR A 207 -7.08 -14.23 8.45
N THR A 208 -8.06 -14.09 9.35
CA THR A 208 -9.46 -13.80 9.01
C THR A 208 -9.90 -12.39 9.37
N GLU A 209 -8.96 -11.55 9.82
CA GLU A 209 -9.23 -10.19 10.29
C GLU A 209 -9.56 -9.24 9.13
N TYR A 210 -8.88 -9.43 7.99
CA TYR A 210 -8.89 -8.49 6.87
C TYR A 210 -9.76 -8.91 5.68
N SER A 211 -10.49 -10.03 5.80
CA SER A 211 -11.32 -10.58 4.71
C SER A 211 -12.82 -10.51 4.99
N ARG A 212 -13.23 -9.80 6.05
CA ARG A 212 -14.66 -9.51 6.27
C ARG A 212 -15.14 -8.46 5.26
N ILE A 213 -16.39 -8.61 4.83
CA ILE A 213 -16.99 -7.76 3.80
C ILE A 213 -17.11 -6.29 4.19
N VAL A 214 -17.21 -5.99 5.49
CA VAL A 214 -17.22 -4.61 6.00
C VAL A 214 -15.77 -4.16 6.24
N PRO A 215 -15.38 -2.95 5.83
CA PRO A 215 -16.19 -1.94 5.12
C PRO A 215 -16.35 -2.26 3.63
N LEU A 216 -17.45 -1.77 3.03
CA LEU A 216 -17.78 -2.00 1.61
C LEU A 216 -16.97 -1.14 0.64
N GLU A 217 -16.33 -0.09 1.14
CA GLU A 217 -15.43 0.83 0.43
C GLU A 217 -14.35 1.31 1.41
N ASN A 218 -13.23 1.80 0.90
CA ASN A 218 -12.12 2.36 1.68
C ASN A 218 -11.56 1.41 2.75
N GLY A 219 -11.62 0.11 2.49
CA GLY A 219 -11.09 -0.90 3.40
C GLY A 219 -9.57 -0.89 3.38
N GLU A 220 -8.95 -0.83 4.56
CA GLU A 220 -7.50 -0.84 4.70
C GLU A 220 -7.01 -2.20 5.23
N ILE A 221 -5.87 -2.64 4.72
CA ILE A 221 -5.14 -3.82 5.16
C ILE A 221 -3.69 -3.41 5.41
N VAL A 222 -3.21 -3.65 6.62
CA VAL A 222 -1.80 -3.47 6.97
C VAL A 222 -1.22 -4.82 7.33
N VAL A 223 -0.27 -5.27 6.53
CA VAL A 223 0.41 -6.54 6.71
C VAL A 223 1.82 -6.26 7.20
N SER A 224 2.07 -6.52 8.48
CA SER A 224 3.42 -6.43 9.04
C SER A 224 4.17 -7.74 8.84
N LEU A 225 5.32 -7.69 8.16
CA LEU A 225 6.18 -8.87 7.96
C LEU A 225 7.16 -9.09 9.11
N VAL A 226 7.36 -8.09 9.98
CA VAL A 226 8.34 -8.11 11.09
C VAL A 226 7.66 -8.29 12.44
N ASN A 227 6.62 -7.51 12.76
CA ASN A 227 5.99 -7.53 14.09
C ASN A 227 5.37 -8.90 14.40
N GLY A 228 5.48 -9.30 15.67
CA GLY A 228 4.98 -10.59 16.16
C GLY A 228 5.90 -11.78 15.92
N ARG A 229 7.04 -11.57 15.24
CA ARG A 229 8.04 -12.61 14.98
C ARG A 229 9.19 -12.56 16.02
N PRO A 230 9.76 -13.70 16.45
CA PRO A 230 10.83 -13.73 17.47
C PRO A 230 12.04 -12.83 17.19
N GLY A 231 12.45 -12.74 15.92
CA GLY A 231 13.59 -11.95 15.46
C GLY A 231 13.32 -10.45 15.37
N ALA A 232 12.09 -9.98 15.62
CA ALA A 232 11.72 -8.57 15.48
C ALA A 232 12.55 -7.63 16.38
N MET A 233 12.84 -8.06 17.61
CA MET A 233 13.61 -7.28 18.57
C MET A 233 15.09 -7.16 18.20
N ASN A 234 15.59 -8.06 17.35
CA ASN A 234 16.98 -8.06 16.92
C ASN A 234 17.15 -8.46 15.45
N PHE A 235 16.52 -7.70 14.56
CA PHE A 235 16.43 -7.99 13.13
C PHE A 235 17.80 -8.26 12.48
N SER A 236 18.82 -7.44 12.79
CA SER A 236 20.17 -7.59 12.22
C SER A 236 20.81 -8.95 12.51
N TYR A 237 20.45 -9.58 13.64
CA TYR A 237 20.98 -10.86 14.09
C TYR A 237 20.01 -12.03 13.86
N SER A 238 18.82 -11.81 13.30
CA SER A 238 17.94 -12.89 12.85
C SER A 238 18.15 -13.14 11.35
N PRO A 239 18.95 -14.15 10.95
CA PRO A 239 19.12 -14.47 9.54
C PRO A 239 17.80 -14.96 8.91
N VAL A 240 16.96 -15.65 9.68
CA VAL A 240 15.68 -16.18 9.20
C VAL A 240 14.72 -15.04 8.87
N LEU A 241 14.56 -14.06 9.76
CA LEU A 241 13.66 -12.92 9.52
C LEU A 241 14.18 -12.01 8.40
N ARG A 242 15.49 -11.81 8.32
CA ARG A 242 16.11 -11.10 7.21
C ARG A 242 15.83 -11.80 5.89
N GLU A 243 15.96 -13.12 5.85
CA GLU A 243 15.64 -13.88 4.65
C GLU A 243 14.15 -13.82 4.32
N PHE A 244 13.28 -13.93 5.33
CA PHE A 244 11.82 -13.87 5.16
C PHE A 244 11.34 -12.53 4.57
N THR A 245 11.93 -11.41 4.98
CA THR A 245 11.54 -10.06 4.53
C THR A 245 12.11 -9.66 3.16
N LYS A 246 13.01 -10.46 2.57
CA LYS A 246 13.59 -10.15 1.25
C LYS A 246 12.55 -10.25 0.14
N ALA A 247 12.57 -9.32 -0.80
CA ALA A 247 11.83 -9.45 -2.06
C ALA A 247 12.48 -8.66 -3.19
N THR A 248 12.37 -9.20 -4.40
CA THR A 248 12.52 -8.49 -5.68
C THR A 248 11.18 -8.19 -6.31
N ASN A 249 10.16 -9.02 -6.05
CA ASN A 249 8.80 -8.80 -6.53
C ASN A 249 7.80 -9.10 -5.41
N ILE A 250 6.70 -8.37 -5.42
CA ILE A 250 5.57 -8.56 -4.50
C ILE A 250 4.35 -8.85 -5.35
N ARG A 251 3.60 -9.91 -5.04
CA ARG A 251 2.39 -10.28 -5.77
C ARG A 251 1.20 -10.41 -4.83
N LEU A 252 0.15 -9.65 -5.13
CA LEU A 252 -1.17 -9.82 -4.56
C LEU A 252 -1.93 -10.77 -5.48
N ARG A 253 -2.21 -11.97 -4.98
CA ARG A 253 -2.96 -13.00 -5.71
C ARG A 253 -4.37 -13.10 -5.15
N PHE A 254 -5.32 -12.46 -5.82
CA PHE A 254 -6.73 -12.54 -5.47
C PHE A 254 -7.29 -13.86 -6.00
N LEU A 255 -7.96 -14.63 -5.14
CA LEU A 255 -8.53 -15.94 -5.47
C LEU A 255 -10.06 -15.93 -5.46
N ARG A 256 -10.65 -15.04 -4.65
CA ARG A 256 -12.11 -14.91 -4.53
C ARG A 256 -12.46 -13.50 -4.07
N THR A 257 -13.37 -12.86 -4.78
CA THR A 257 -13.93 -11.57 -4.39
C THR A 257 -14.93 -11.72 -3.24
N ASN A 258 -15.15 -10.65 -2.49
CA ASN A 258 -16.18 -10.62 -1.46
C ASN A 258 -17.45 -9.99 -2.02
N THR A 259 -18.59 -10.64 -1.84
CA THR A 259 -19.87 -10.25 -2.44
C THR A 259 -21.01 -10.46 -1.45
N LEU A 260 -22.08 -9.67 -1.59
CA LEU A 260 -23.32 -9.94 -0.88
C LEU A 260 -24.06 -11.12 -1.54
N LEU A 261 -24.68 -11.97 -0.73
CA LEU A 261 -25.31 -13.22 -1.18
C LEU A 261 -26.33 -13.01 -2.33
N GLY A 262 -27.03 -11.86 -2.35
CA GLY A 262 -27.99 -11.51 -3.39
C GLY A 262 -27.36 -11.20 -4.77
N HIS A 263 -26.10 -10.73 -4.80
CA HIS A 263 -25.42 -10.37 -6.06
C HIS A 263 -24.94 -11.58 -6.86
N LEU A 264 -24.50 -12.64 -6.19
CA LEU A 264 -24.07 -13.87 -6.88
C LEU A 264 -25.24 -14.66 -7.44
N MET A 265 -26.37 -14.73 -6.71
CA MET A 265 -27.57 -15.44 -7.19
C MET A 265 -28.11 -14.80 -8.49
N GLY A 266 -28.05 -13.47 -8.62
CA GLY A 266 -28.47 -12.77 -9.83
C GLY A 266 -27.62 -13.07 -11.07
N LYS A 267 -26.34 -13.41 -10.90
CA LYS A 267 -25.45 -13.85 -11.99
C LYS A 267 -25.63 -15.34 -12.31
N ALA A 268 -25.63 -16.20 -11.29
CA ALA A 268 -25.76 -17.64 -11.47
C ALA A 268 -27.11 -18.08 -12.08
N LEU A 269 -28.13 -17.23 -12.04
CA LEU A 269 -29.42 -17.45 -12.70
C LEU A 269 -29.45 -16.98 -14.17
N ARG A 270 -28.43 -16.24 -14.63
CA ARG A 270 -28.33 -15.71 -16.00
C ARG A 270 -27.33 -16.48 -16.88
N ASP A 271 -26.41 -17.20 -16.26
CA ASP A 271 -25.52 -18.18 -16.89
C ASP A 271 -26.22 -19.56 -16.97
#